data_AF-A0A7V9E2V9-F1
#
_entry.id   AF-A0A7V9E2V9-F1
#
_cell.length_a   1.000
_cell.length_b   1.000
_cell.length_c   1.000
_cell.angle_alpha   90.00
_cell.angle_beta   90.00
_cell.angle_gamma   90.00
#
_symmetry.space_group_name_H-M   'P 1'
#
loop_
_entity.id
_entity.type
_entity.pdbx_description
1 polymer ?
#
loop_
_entity_poly.entity_id
_entity_poly.type
_entity_poly.pdbx_seq_one_letter_code
_entity_poly.pdbx_strand_id
1 'polypeptide(L)'
;DTIRIVDHTIPPGVYPDMRTQGWDVDDFPDLYRELIEPADIVVLATPIWLGDQSSMTRLAIERLYGYSGELNAAGQWSYYGKVGGVLVTGNEDGGKHCAAQMLYALSHIGFTIPPQADAYWVGEAGPGPSYLDDDRGAQNHWTTRNTVFAAWNLLRTARRLKDHGGLPAHGNVTTNWDLGNPTHPNPEYR
;
A
#
# COMPACT_ATOMS: atom_id res chain seq x y z
N ASP A 1 -8.63 10.98 4.23
CA ASP A 1 -8.12 11.97 3.27
C ASP A 1 -7.81 11.32 1.92
N THR A 2 -7.55 12.11 0.88
CA THR A 2 -7.17 11.64 -0.46
C THR A 2 -6.04 12.51 -0.99
N ILE A 3 -4.99 11.87 -1.52
CA ILE A 3 -3.80 12.53 -2.04
C ILE A 3 -3.65 12.14 -3.51
N ARG A 4 -3.34 13.12 -4.35
CA ARG A 4 -2.93 12.88 -5.74
C ARG A 4 -1.44 13.13 -5.82
N ILE A 5 -0.65 12.07 -5.96
CA ILE A 5 0.82 12.14 -5.98
C ILE A 5 1.35 13.13 -7.02
N VAL A 6 0.65 13.28 -8.15
CA VAL A 6 1.02 14.22 -9.23
C VAL A 6 0.90 15.70 -8.84
N ASP A 7 0.16 16.02 -7.77
CA ASP A 7 0.00 17.39 -7.28
C ASP A 7 1.14 17.80 -6.31
N HIS A 8 2.13 16.92 -6.09
CA HIS A 8 3.25 17.11 -5.17
C HIS A 8 4.61 16.94 -5.86
N THR A 9 5.62 17.66 -5.39
CA THR A 9 7.01 17.50 -5.83
C THR A 9 7.65 16.37 -5.05
N ILE A 10 7.69 15.19 -5.66
CA ILE A 10 8.25 13.98 -5.07
C ILE A 10 9.34 13.45 -5.99
N PRO A 11 10.62 13.58 -5.63
CA PRO A 11 11.72 13.05 -6.42
C PRO A 11 11.80 11.50 -6.35
N PRO A 12 12.28 10.83 -7.42
CA PRO A 12 12.53 9.39 -7.39
C PRO A 12 13.64 9.03 -6.40
N GLY A 13 13.47 7.91 -5.70
CA GLY A 13 14.46 7.40 -4.75
C GLY A 13 13.83 6.70 -3.54
N VAL A 14 14.68 6.11 -2.70
CA VAL A 14 14.26 5.23 -1.58
C VAL A 14 14.77 5.70 -0.22
N TYR A 15 15.08 6.99 -0.05
CA TYR A 15 15.41 7.57 1.26
C TYR A 15 14.20 8.27 1.86
N PRO A 16 14.00 8.29 3.19
CA PRO A 16 12.88 9.01 3.80
C PRO A 16 12.73 10.45 3.29
N ASP A 17 13.85 11.17 3.20
CA ASP A 17 13.93 12.54 2.72
C ASP A 17 15.00 12.66 1.64
N MET A 18 14.58 12.93 0.40
CA MET A 18 15.50 13.05 -0.73
C MET A 18 16.24 14.39 -0.76
N ARG A 19 15.85 15.37 0.08
CA ARG A 19 16.63 16.61 0.23
C ARG A 19 18.02 16.32 0.78
N THR A 20 18.15 15.30 1.63
CA THR A 20 19.46 14.83 2.11
C THR A 20 20.29 14.14 1.03
N GLN A 21 19.69 13.87 -0.13
CA GLN A 21 20.31 13.25 -1.30
C GLN A 21 20.50 14.25 -2.45
N GLY A 22 20.40 15.56 -2.17
CA GLY A 22 20.71 16.62 -3.13
C GLY A 22 19.53 17.13 -3.95
N TRP A 23 18.30 16.76 -3.60
CA TRP A 23 17.10 17.38 -4.18
C TRP A 23 16.74 18.68 -3.45
N ASP A 24 16.33 19.71 -4.18
CA ASP A 24 15.95 20.99 -3.58
C ASP A 24 14.63 20.90 -2.80
N VAL A 25 13.70 20.06 -3.27
CA VAL A 25 12.34 19.90 -2.74
C VAL A 25 11.97 18.42 -2.70
N ASP A 26 11.34 18.00 -1.60
CA ASP A 26 10.68 16.70 -1.44
C ASP A 26 9.49 16.90 -0.49
N ASP A 27 8.28 16.81 -1.01
CA ASP A 27 7.04 16.95 -0.25
C ASP A 27 6.66 15.63 0.48
N PHE A 28 7.31 14.51 0.15
CA PHE A 28 6.94 13.20 0.67
C PHE A 28 7.10 13.05 2.19
N PRO A 29 8.14 13.60 2.85
CA PRO A 29 8.28 13.50 4.30
C PRO A 29 7.07 14.06 5.06
N ASP A 30 6.55 15.20 4.64
CA ASP A 30 5.41 15.84 5.30
C ASP A 30 4.13 15.02 5.05
N LEU A 31 3.91 14.58 3.80
CA LEU A 31 2.81 13.67 3.46
C LEU A 31 2.86 12.37 4.28
N TYR A 32 4.06 11.83 4.49
CA TYR A 32 4.25 10.63 5.30
C TYR A 32 3.84 10.88 6.75
N ARG A 33 4.40 11.91 7.38
CA ARG A 33 4.15 12.23 8.80
C ARG A 33 2.71 12.60 9.08
N GLU A 34 2.08 13.38 8.20
CA GLU A 34 0.74 13.91 8.42
C GLU A 34 -0.36 12.90 8.08
N LEU A 35 -0.13 12.04 7.08
CA LEU A 35 -1.20 11.21 6.51
C LEU A 35 -0.92 9.71 6.58
N ILE A 36 0.29 9.25 6.25
CA ILE A 36 0.60 7.81 6.17
C ILE A 36 0.92 7.23 7.56
N GLU A 37 1.77 7.90 8.33
CA GLU A 37 2.19 7.50 9.68
C GLU A 37 0.99 7.38 10.64
N PRO A 38 0.01 8.30 10.68
CA PRO A 38 -1.16 8.14 11.55
C PRO A 38 -2.26 7.24 10.96
N ALA A 39 -2.20 6.85 9.69
CA ALA A 39 -3.27 6.05 9.06
C ALA A 39 -3.30 4.59 9.54
N ASP A 40 -4.50 4.09 9.84
CA ASP A 40 -4.75 2.66 10.08
C ASP A 40 -4.86 1.85 8.76
N ILE A 41 -5.31 2.51 7.68
CA ILE A 41 -5.56 1.91 6.36
C ILE A 41 -4.93 2.80 5.28
N VAL A 42 -4.17 2.21 4.38
CA VAL A 42 -3.63 2.89 3.18
C VAL A 42 -4.13 2.17 1.94
N VAL A 43 -4.73 2.92 1.01
CA VAL A 43 -5.21 2.40 -0.27
C VAL A 43 -4.45 3.09 -1.39
N LEU A 44 -3.74 2.30 -2.20
CA LEU A 44 -3.10 2.82 -3.42
C LEU A 44 -4.09 2.75 -4.58
N ALA A 45 -4.35 3.88 -5.22
CA ALA A 45 -5.22 3.97 -6.39
C ALA A 45 -4.40 4.31 -7.63
N THR A 46 -4.59 3.56 -8.72
CA THR A 46 -3.81 3.75 -9.95
C THR A 46 -4.64 3.62 -11.22
N PRO A 47 -4.41 4.46 -12.25
CA PRO A 47 -4.80 4.12 -13.61
C PRO A 47 -3.85 3.06 -14.19
N ILE A 48 -4.33 2.30 -15.16
CA ILE A 48 -3.51 1.38 -15.97
C ILE A 48 -2.92 2.13 -17.15
N TRP A 49 -1.62 1.97 -17.37
CA TRP A 49 -0.93 2.41 -18.57
C TRP A 49 0.00 1.31 -19.06
N LEU A 50 -0.17 0.91 -20.33
CA LEU A 50 0.62 -0.17 -20.96
C LEU A 50 0.66 -1.47 -20.14
N GLY A 51 -0.47 -1.81 -19.50
CA GLY A 51 -0.63 -3.04 -18.71
C GLY A 51 -0.04 -2.99 -17.31
N ASP A 52 0.57 -1.88 -16.88
CA ASP A 52 1.09 -1.70 -15.51
C ASP A 52 0.45 -0.46 -14.84
N GLN A 53 0.69 -0.32 -13.54
CA GLN A 53 0.30 0.86 -12.78
C GLN A 53 1.00 2.12 -13.32
N SER A 54 0.43 3.29 -13.05
CA SER A 54 1.07 4.55 -13.41
C SER A 54 2.47 4.71 -12.80
N SER A 55 3.35 5.44 -13.50
CA SER A 55 4.67 5.81 -12.98
C SER A 55 4.58 6.55 -11.64
N MET A 56 3.53 7.35 -11.43
CA MET A 56 3.30 8.05 -10.17
C MET A 56 2.98 7.09 -9.02
N THR A 57 2.30 5.97 -9.29
CA THR A 57 2.05 4.93 -8.29
C THR A 57 3.34 4.16 -7.98
N ARG A 58 4.17 3.89 -9.00
CA ARG A 58 5.49 3.27 -8.79
C ARG A 58 6.38 4.16 -7.94
N LEU A 59 6.42 5.46 -8.23
CA LEU A 59 7.10 6.46 -7.41
C LEU A 59 6.61 6.41 -5.96
N ALA A 60 5.30 6.47 -5.71
CA ALA A 60 4.75 6.40 -4.36
C ALA A 60 5.18 5.12 -3.60
N ILE A 61 5.23 3.97 -4.28
CA ILE A 61 5.72 2.72 -3.69
C ILE A 61 7.21 2.80 -3.33
N GLU A 62 8.04 3.37 -4.19
CA GLU A 62 9.48 3.58 -3.91
C GLU A 62 9.68 4.49 -2.71
N ARG A 63 8.87 5.56 -2.59
CA ARG A 63 8.94 6.47 -1.45
C ARG A 63 8.43 5.83 -0.16
N LEU A 64 7.35 5.04 -0.21
CA LEU A 64 6.90 4.22 0.92
C LEU A 64 8.00 3.24 1.36
N TYR A 65 8.68 2.60 0.41
CA TYR A 65 9.81 1.72 0.71
C TYR A 65 10.93 2.45 1.44
N GLY A 66 11.14 3.75 1.21
CA GLY A 66 12.15 4.53 1.92
C GLY A 66 11.97 4.61 3.44
N TYR A 67 10.74 4.43 3.93
CA TYR A 67 10.42 4.37 5.37
C TYR A 67 10.33 2.94 5.93
N SER A 68 10.56 1.92 5.11
CA SER A 68 10.45 0.51 5.52
C SER A 68 11.50 0.08 6.55
N GLY A 69 12.59 0.84 6.69
CA GLY A 69 13.62 0.62 7.70
C GLY A 69 13.37 1.33 9.04
N GLU A 70 12.34 2.19 9.14
CA GLU A 70 11.98 2.80 10.42
C GLU A 70 11.23 1.81 11.31
N LEU A 71 11.34 1.99 12.63
CA LEU A 71 10.68 1.14 13.63
C LEU A 71 9.51 1.86 14.27
N ASN A 72 8.42 1.13 14.51
CA ASN A 72 7.31 1.58 15.35
C ASN A 72 7.68 1.47 16.84
N ALA A 73 6.79 1.94 17.72
CA ALA A 73 7.01 1.93 19.17
C ALA A 73 7.18 0.52 19.79
N ALA A 74 6.78 -0.53 19.08
CA ALA A 74 6.96 -1.92 19.50
C ALA A 74 8.26 -2.55 18.97
N GLY A 75 9.11 -1.79 18.26
CA GLY A 75 10.35 -2.28 17.66
C GLY A 75 10.16 -3.13 16.39
N GLN A 76 8.96 -3.12 15.81
CA GLN A 76 8.67 -3.71 14.50
C GLN A 76 8.83 -2.66 13.40
N TRP A 77 8.86 -3.07 12.12
CA TRP A 77 8.88 -2.10 11.01
C TRP A 77 7.68 -1.15 11.04
N SER A 78 7.88 0.08 10.56
CA SER A 78 6.95 1.22 10.68
C SER A 78 5.51 0.93 10.25
N TYR A 79 5.33 0.09 9.22
CA TYR A 79 4.01 -0.23 8.68
C TYR A 79 3.28 -1.38 9.41
N TYR A 80 3.92 -2.06 10.35
CA TYR A 80 3.27 -3.12 11.12
C TYR A 80 2.06 -2.59 11.89
N GLY A 81 0.96 -3.34 11.82
CA GLY A 81 -0.32 -2.95 12.40
C GLY A 81 -1.22 -2.13 11.47
N LYS A 82 -0.74 -1.72 10.30
CA LYS A 82 -1.55 -1.05 9.26
C LYS A 82 -2.11 -2.05 8.26
N VAL A 83 -3.16 -1.65 7.55
CA VAL A 83 -3.82 -2.45 6.51
C VAL A 83 -3.66 -1.81 5.14
N GLY A 84 -3.31 -2.61 4.13
CA GLY A 84 -3.12 -2.18 2.75
C GLY A 84 -4.25 -2.63 1.82
N GLY A 85 -4.63 -1.78 0.88
CA GLY A 85 -5.59 -2.09 -0.19
C GLY A 85 -5.25 -1.41 -1.51
N VAL A 86 -5.92 -1.82 -2.59
CA VAL A 86 -5.63 -1.32 -3.94
C VAL A 86 -6.90 -1.04 -4.73
N LEU A 87 -6.91 0.06 -5.47
CA LEU A 87 -7.93 0.37 -6.47
C LEU A 87 -7.26 0.57 -7.84
N VAL A 88 -7.82 -0.04 -8.88
CA VAL A 88 -7.28 0.07 -10.25
C VAL A 88 -8.37 0.47 -11.24
N THR A 89 -8.06 1.35 -12.17
CA THR A 89 -8.97 1.67 -13.29
C THR A 89 -8.21 1.71 -14.61
N GLY A 90 -8.82 1.28 -15.70
CA GLY A 90 -8.25 1.44 -17.04
C GLY A 90 -9.29 1.23 -18.13
N ASN A 91 -9.05 1.74 -19.32
CA ASN A 91 -9.95 1.54 -20.46
C ASN A 91 -9.97 0.07 -20.89
N GLU A 92 -8.85 -0.64 -20.72
CA GLU A 92 -8.69 -2.05 -21.04
C GLU A 92 -7.73 -2.75 -20.04
N ASP A 93 -7.35 -3.99 -20.35
CA ASP A 93 -6.68 -4.99 -19.50
C ASP A 93 -5.52 -4.50 -18.61
N GLY A 94 -5.31 -5.20 -17.47
CA GLY A 94 -4.19 -4.96 -16.55
C GLY A 94 -4.57 -4.91 -15.06
N GLY A 95 -5.86 -4.92 -14.72
CA GLY A 95 -6.36 -4.70 -13.35
C GLY A 95 -5.73 -5.64 -12.30
N LYS A 96 -5.73 -6.95 -12.58
CA LYS A 96 -5.13 -7.95 -11.68
C LYS A 96 -3.61 -7.89 -11.65
N HIS A 97 -2.96 -7.55 -12.77
CA HIS A 97 -1.50 -7.42 -12.83
C HIS A 97 -1.03 -6.29 -11.93
N CYS A 98 -1.66 -5.10 -12.05
CA CYS A 98 -1.38 -3.94 -11.21
C CYS A 98 -1.64 -4.26 -9.73
N ALA A 99 -2.79 -4.87 -9.43
CA ALA A 99 -3.14 -5.25 -8.05
C ALA A 99 -2.10 -6.21 -7.45
N ALA A 100 -1.63 -7.22 -8.20
CA ALA A 100 -0.63 -8.16 -7.73
C ALA A 100 0.69 -7.47 -7.32
N GLN A 101 1.19 -6.54 -8.16
CA GLN A 101 2.41 -5.79 -7.87
C GLN A 101 2.26 -4.88 -6.64
N MET A 102 1.15 -4.15 -6.57
CA MET A 102 0.89 -3.19 -5.50
C MET A 102 0.63 -3.87 -4.15
N LEU A 103 -0.19 -4.92 -4.13
CA LEU A 103 -0.46 -5.68 -2.90
C LEU A 103 0.79 -6.39 -2.40
N TYR A 104 1.62 -6.95 -3.30
CA TYR A 104 2.91 -7.50 -2.91
C TYR A 104 3.80 -6.42 -2.29
N ALA A 105 3.94 -5.26 -2.93
CA ALA A 105 4.77 -4.17 -2.43
C ALA A 105 4.35 -3.72 -1.02
N LEU A 106 3.05 -3.51 -0.81
CA LEU A 106 2.49 -3.15 0.50
C LEU A 106 2.73 -4.26 1.54
N SER A 107 2.44 -5.51 1.19
CA SER A 107 2.68 -6.65 2.08
C SER A 107 4.15 -6.77 2.47
N HIS A 108 5.06 -6.53 1.52
CA HIS A 108 6.50 -6.71 1.70
C HIS A 108 7.08 -5.70 2.71
N ILE A 109 6.58 -4.46 2.70
CA ILE A 109 7.03 -3.41 3.64
C ILE A 109 6.33 -3.47 5.00
N GLY A 110 5.34 -4.35 5.20
CA GLY A 110 4.76 -4.63 6.52
C GLY A 110 3.27 -4.37 6.68
N PHE A 111 2.55 -3.93 5.64
CA PHE A 111 1.10 -3.84 5.69
C PHE A 111 0.47 -5.24 5.78
N THR A 112 -0.61 -5.36 6.56
CA THR A 112 -1.47 -6.53 6.53
C THR A 112 -2.44 -6.45 5.36
N ILE A 113 -2.49 -7.48 4.52
CA ILE A 113 -3.39 -7.55 3.36
C ILE A 113 -4.51 -8.57 3.61
N PRO A 114 -5.78 -8.15 3.73
CA PRO A 114 -6.89 -9.10 3.90
C PRO A 114 -7.30 -9.76 2.57
N PRO A 115 -8.16 -10.79 2.59
CA PRO A 115 -8.74 -11.34 1.37
C PRO A 115 -9.48 -10.26 0.57
N GLN A 116 -9.37 -10.31 -0.76
CA GLN A 116 -10.05 -9.37 -1.67
C GLN A 116 -9.79 -7.90 -1.29
N ALA A 117 -8.52 -7.56 -1.04
CA ALA A 117 -8.08 -6.20 -0.72
C ALA A 117 -7.98 -5.28 -1.95
N ASP A 118 -8.27 -5.79 -3.13
CA ASP A 118 -8.31 -5.07 -4.39
C ASP A 118 -9.74 -4.94 -4.95
N ALA A 119 -9.98 -3.85 -5.66
CA ALA A 119 -11.07 -3.73 -6.60
C ALA A 119 -10.60 -2.99 -7.84
N TYR A 120 -11.21 -3.29 -8.99
CA TYR A 120 -10.85 -2.61 -10.22
C TYR A 120 -12.02 -2.42 -11.17
N TRP A 121 -11.81 -1.55 -12.15
CA TRP A 121 -12.64 -1.46 -13.34
C TRP A 121 -11.76 -1.48 -14.59
N VAL A 122 -12.17 -2.30 -15.56
CA VAL A 122 -11.63 -2.28 -16.93
C VAL A 122 -12.78 -2.39 -17.91
N GLY A 123 -12.65 -1.75 -19.06
CA GLY A 123 -13.58 -1.90 -20.18
C GLY A 123 -13.28 -3.13 -21.04
N GLU A 124 -13.99 -3.19 -22.16
CA GLU A 124 -13.69 -4.15 -23.23
C GLU A 124 -12.35 -3.80 -23.90
N ALA A 125 -11.71 -4.79 -24.51
CA ALA A 125 -10.46 -4.58 -25.25
C ALA A 125 -10.62 -3.48 -26.32
N GLY A 126 -9.70 -2.51 -26.32
CA GLY A 126 -9.70 -1.32 -27.16
C GLY A 126 -9.53 -0.02 -26.37
N PRO A 127 -9.38 1.13 -27.06
CA PRO A 127 -9.14 2.42 -26.43
C PRO A 127 -10.26 2.85 -25.49
N GLY A 128 -11.47 2.32 -25.69
CA GLY A 128 -12.55 2.22 -24.71
C GLY A 128 -13.03 3.53 -24.05
N PRO A 129 -14.25 3.56 -23.54
CA PRO A 129 -14.64 4.59 -22.59
C PRO A 129 -13.97 4.38 -21.22
N SER A 130 -13.89 5.43 -20.42
CA SER A 130 -13.35 5.42 -19.06
C SER A 130 -14.43 5.10 -18.02
N TYR A 131 -14.03 4.80 -16.78
CA TYR A 131 -14.93 4.48 -15.66
C TYR A 131 -16.08 5.49 -15.48
N LEU A 132 -15.78 6.80 -15.61
CA LEU A 132 -16.72 7.88 -15.39
C LEU A 132 -17.60 8.20 -16.62
N ASP A 133 -17.32 7.60 -17.78
CA ASP A 133 -18.09 7.86 -18.98
C ASP A 133 -19.42 7.13 -18.92
N ASP A 134 -20.53 7.84 -19.14
CA ASP A 134 -21.89 7.28 -19.20
C ASP A 134 -22.30 6.42 -17.98
N ASP A 135 -21.79 6.74 -16.78
CA ASP A 135 -22.04 6.02 -15.52
C ASP A 135 -21.68 4.51 -15.51
N ARG A 136 -20.99 4.02 -16.54
CA ARG A 136 -20.71 2.58 -16.74
C ARG A 136 -19.93 1.95 -15.59
N GLY A 137 -19.03 2.73 -15.00
CA GLY A 137 -18.19 2.28 -13.90
C GLY A 137 -19.01 1.99 -12.64
N ALA A 138 -19.90 2.92 -12.28
CA ALA A 138 -20.78 2.79 -11.13
C ALA A 138 -21.83 1.67 -11.34
N GLN A 139 -22.25 1.45 -12.58
CA GLN A 139 -23.19 0.39 -12.96
C GLN A 139 -22.54 -0.99 -13.09
N ASN A 140 -21.20 -1.09 -13.10
CA ASN A 140 -20.52 -2.37 -13.17
C ASN A 140 -20.68 -3.15 -11.84
N HIS A 141 -21.55 -4.17 -11.86
CA HIS A 141 -21.86 -4.97 -10.67
C HIS A 141 -20.63 -5.66 -10.07
N TRP A 142 -19.66 -6.08 -10.89
CA TRP A 142 -18.45 -6.71 -10.39
C TRP A 142 -17.58 -5.70 -9.65
N THR A 143 -17.32 -4.53 -10.24
CA THR A 143 -16.54 -3.46 -9.61
C THR A 143 -17.19 -2.98 -8.33
N THR A 144 -18.49 -2.67 -8.35
CA THR A 144 -19.23 -2.18 -7.18
C THR A 144 -19.22 -3.20 -6.05
N ARG A 145 -19.52 -4.47 -6.33
CA ARG A 145 -19.50 -5.54 -5.30
C ARG A 145 -18.11 -5.73 -4.70
N ASN A 146 -17.07 -5.82 -5.53
CA ASN A 146 -15.71 -6.05 -5.02
C ASN A 146 -15.16 -4.83 -4.28
N THR A 147 -15.54 -3.61 -4.67
CA THR A 147 -15.21 -2.39 -3.91
C THR A 147 -15.83 -2.44 -2.52
N VAL A 148 -17.09 -2.88 -2.40
CA VAL A 148 -17.76 -3.07 -1.10
C VAL A 148 -17.07 -4.15 -0.28
N PHE A 149 -16.68 -5.29 -0.89
CA PHE A 149 -15.95 -6.36 -0.20
C PHE A 149 -14.60 -5.89 0.31
N ALA A 150 -13.81 -5.22 -0.53
CA ALA A 150 -12.53 -4.65 -0.16
C ALA A 150 -12.70 -3.67 1.00
N ALA A 151 -13.65 -2.72 0.93
CA ALA A 151 -13.91 -1.78 2.00
C ALA A 151 -14.21 -2.47 3.35
N TRP A 152 -15.12 -3.46 3.36
CA TRP A 152 -15.44 -4.20 4.58
C TRP A 152 -14.26 -5.02 5.11
N ASN A 153 -13.49 -5.67 4.25
CA ASN A 153 -12.34 -6.49 4.64
C ASN A 153 -11.20 -5.64 5.20
N LEU A 154 -10.92 -4.48 4.58
CA LEU A 154 -9.94 -3.51 5.07
C LEU A 154 -10.35 -2.97 6.44
N LEU A 155 -11.59 -2.47 6.57
CA LEU A 155 -12.11 -1.92 7.82
C LEU A 155 -12.10 -2.94 8.96
N ARG A 156 -12.57 -4.16 8.70
CA ARG A 156 -12.64 -5.20 9.73
C ARG A 156 -11.25 -5.64 10.19
N THR A 157 -10.31 -5.73 9.26
CA THR A 157 -8.93 -6.11 9.58
C THR A 157 -8.24 -5.02 10.38
N ALA A 158 -8.39 -3.76 9.98
CA ALA A 158 -7.81 -2.62 10.70
C ALA A 158 -8.39 -2.51 12.11
N ARG A 159 -9.71 -2.68 12.25
CA ARG A 159 -10.39 -2.70 13.55
C ARG A 159 -9.84 -3.82 14.43
N ARG A 160 -9.71 -5.04 13.90
CA ARG A 160 -9.14 -6.18 14.65
C ARG A 160 -7.71 -5.90 15.10
N LEU A 161 -6.84 -5.40 14.22
CA LEU A 161 -5.47 -5.05 14.59
C LEU A 161 -5.48 -4.01 15.71
N LYS A 162 -6.29 -2.96 15.59
CA LYS A 162 -6.39 -1.90 16.60
C LYS A 162 -6.89 -2.42 17.96
N ASP A 163 -7.93 -3.22 17.96
CA ASP A 163 -8.53 -3.79 19.17
C ASP A 163 -7.58 -4.80 19.86
N HIS A 164 -6.67 -5.43 19.11
CA HIS A 164 -5.65 -6.36 19.63
C HIS A 164 -4.28 -5.71 19.89
N GLY A 165 -4.14 -4.39 19.70
CA GLY A 165 -2.86 -3.69 19.91
C GLY A 165 -1.80 -3.94 18.82
N GLY A 166 -2.23 -4.32 17.61
CA GLY A 166 -1.39 -4.56 16.45
C GLY A 166 -1.08 -6.03 16.19
N LEU A 167 -0.07 -6.29 15.35
CA LEU A 167 0.52 -7.63 15.22
C LEU A 167 1.39 -7.91 16.45
N PRO A 168 1.34 -9.11 17.06
CA PRO A 168 2.20 -9.44 18.19
C PRO A 168 3.67 -9.15 17.89
N ALA A 169 4.34 -8.40 18.78
CA ALA A 169 5.76 -8.04 18.70
C ALA A 169 6.70 -9.20 19.10
N HIS A 170 6.31 -10.42 18.75
CA HIS A 170 7.06 -11.64 19.02
C HIS A 170 7.52 -12.26 17.71
N GLY A 171 8.81 -12.58 17.60
CA GLY A 171 9.44 -13.15 16.40
C GLY A 171 9.70 -12.15 15.26
N ASN A 172 9.17 -10.93 15.33
CA ASN A 172 9.26 -9.93 14.25
C ASN A 172 9.88 -8.58 14.71
N VAL A 173 10.67 -8.62 15.79
CA VAL A 173 11.42 -7.47 16.30
C VAL A 173 12.90 -7.72 16.04
N THR A 174 13.52 -6.90 15.19
CA THR A 174 14.87 -7.14 14.64
C THR A 174 15.96 -7.17 15.71
N THR A 175 15.87 -6.30 16.72
CA THR A 175 16.82 -6.25 17.85
C THR A 175 16.79 -7.51 18.72
N ASN A 176 15.73 -8.33 18.61
CA ASN A 176 15.59 -9.58 19.35
C ASN A 176 16.20 -10.76 18.59
N TRP A 177 16.96 -10.54 17.51
CA TRP A 177 17.61 -11.60 16.74
C TRP A 177 19.14 -11.47 16.80
N ASP A 178 19.81 -12.48 17.35
CA ASP A 178 21.25 -12.68 17.18
C ASP A 178 21.50 -13.53 15.93
N LEU A 179 21.89 -12.87 14.84
CA LEU A 179 22.17 -13.52 13.56
C LEU A 179 23.47 -14.36 13.57
N GLY A 180 24.31 -14.24 14.63
CA GLY A 180 25.49 -15.07 14.85
C GLY A 180 25.18 -16.43 15.46
N ASN A 181 23.96 -16.62 15.96
CA ASN A 181 23.49 -17.88 16.50
C ASN A 181 22.25 -18.37 15.71
N PRO A 182 22.39 -19.32 14.77
CA PRO A 182 21.27 -19.83 13.99
C PRO A 182 20.20 -20.58 14.81
N THR A 183 20.41 -20.75 16.14
CA THR A 183 19.43 -21.30 17.09
C THR A 183 18.79 -20.23 17.99
N HIS A 184 19.07 -18.94 17.77
CA HIS A 184 18.44 -17.81 18.45
C HIS A 184 16.91 -17.82 18.24
N PRO A 185 16.14 -17.60 19.33
CA PRO A 185 15.11 -18.53 19.75
C PRO A 185 14.16 -18.88 18.60
N ASN A 186 14.16 -20.17 18.28
CA ASN A 186 13.11 -20.78 17.49
C ASN A 186 11.74 -20.40 18.11
N PRO A 187 10.87 -19.69 17.39
CA PRO A 187 9.55 -19.28 17.89
C PRO A 187 8.63 -20.48 18.24
N GLU A 188 9.03 -21.70 17.93
CA GLU A 188 8.26 -22.94 18.20
C GLU A 188 8.56 -23.62 19.55
N TYR A 189 9.55 -23.16 20.35
CA TYR A 189 9.96 -23.84 21.60
C TYR A 189 9.80 -23.02 22.89
N ARG A 190 8.60 -22.44 23.12
CA ARG A 190 8.12 -22.11 24.47
C ARG A 190 6.64 -22.47 24.64
#